data_AF-A0AA41RX19-F1
#
_entry.id   AF-A0AA41RX19-F1
#
_cell.length_a   1.000
_cell.length_b   1.000
_cell.length_c   1.000
_cell.angle_alpha   90.00
_cell.angle_beta   90.00
_cell.angle_gamma   90.00
#
_symmetry.space_group_name_H-M   'P 1'
#
loop_
_entity.id
_entity.type
_entity.pdbx_description
1 polymer ?
#
loop_
_entity_poly.entity_id
_entity_poly.type
_entity_poly.pdbx_seq_one_letter_code
_entity_poly.pdbx_strand_id
1 'polypeptide(L)'
;MLGLSLASPSNTAIFNPSSLLTKQNLKSSFHGIRIKNVSVPKMPSFSSSSSSSKSSSVVMMAKREEELKEIRAKSTEQINDEIIDIKGELLMLRLQKSAREEFKSSEFRRMRKRVARMLTVRRERELEEGINKRLSRKLDKQWKKSIVVRPPPSLRRMQEEERAAEAAEAEKAA
;
A
#
# COMPACT_ATOMS: atom_id res chain seq x y z
N MET A 1 -25.90 56.41 -32.74
CA MET A 1 -27.33 56.26 -33.08
C MET A 1 -27.44 55.14 -34.10
N LEU A 2 -28.28 54.13 -33.80
CA LEU A 2 -28.70 52.99 -34.63
C LEU A 2 -27.60 51.93 -34.88
N GLY A 3 -27.78 50.64 -34.58
CA GLY A 3 -28.95 49.89 -34.16
C GLY A 3 -28.54 48.44 -33.84
N LEU A 4 -29.34 47.82 -32.98
CA LEU A 4 -29.16 46.52 -32.32
C LEU A 4 -29.39 45.35 -33.29
N SER A 5 -28.71 44.22 -33.08
CA SER A 5 -29.39 42.92 -33.14
C SER A 5 -28.75 41.88 -32.22
N LEU A 6 -29.63 41.38 -31.35
CA LEU A 6 -29.45 40.38 -30.33
C LEU A 6 -29.92 39.05 -30.92
N ALA A 7 -29.09 38.01 -30.94
CA ALA A 7 -29.55 36.64 -31.15
C ALA A 7 -28.69 35.67 -30.34
N SER A 8 -29.37 34.92 -29.49
CA SER A 8 -28.93 33.81 -28.63
C SER A 8 -30.11 32.83 -28.62
N PRO A 9 -29.99 31.56 -28.20
CA PRO A 9 -28.91 30.55 -28.30
C PRO A 9 -29.44 29.29 -29.05
N SER A 10 -28.77 28.15 -28.85
CA SER A 10 -29.23 26.75 -29.08
C SER A 10 -28.95 26.11 -30.45
N ASN A 11 -27.89 25.28 -30.50
CA ASN A 11 -28.11 23.86 -30.75
C ASN A 11 -26.93 23.01 -30.27
N THR A 12 -27.26 22.09 -29.38
CA THR A 12 -26.45 20.96 -28.94
C THR A 12 -26.15 20.03 -30.10
N ALA A 13 -24.88 19.77 -30.37
CA ALA A 13 -24.44 18.59 -31.11
C ALA A 13 -23.35 17.88 -30.31
N ILE A 14 -23.79 17.00 -29.42
CA ILE A 14 -22.98 15.94 -28.85
C ILE A 14 -22.73 14.95 -29.98
N PHE A 15 -21.60 15.07 -30.67
CA PHE A 15 -21.12 14.00 -31.54
C PHE A 15 -20.19 13.09 -30.75
N ASN A 16 -20.75 11.95 -30.34
CA ASN A 16 -20.06 10.86 -29.71
C ASN A 16 -19.81 9.79 -30.78
N PRO A 17 -18.61 9.63 -31.37
CA PRO A 17 -18.30 8.46 -32.16
C PRO A 17 -17.87 7.34 -31.21
N SER A 18 -18.87 6.60 -30.73
CA SER A 18 -18.65 5.23 -30.31
C SER A 18 -18.03 4.43 -31.45
N SER A 19 -17.03 3.63 -31.10
CA SER A 19 -16.48 2.50 -31.86
C SER A 19 -15.86 2.78 -33.23
N LEU A 20 -14.56 3.07 -33.23
CA LEU A 20 -13.64 2.41 -34.17
C LEU A 20 -12.39 1.99 -33.40
N LEU A 21 -12.43 0.74 -32.88
CA LEU A 21 -11.24 0.02 -32.47
C LEU A 21 -10.34 -0.20 -33.70
N THR A 22 -9.49 0.76 -34.04
CA THR A 22 -8.31 0.49 -34.84
C THR A 22 -7.29 -0.17 -33.94
N LYS A 23 -7.37 -1.51 -33.84
CA LYS A 23 -6.30 -2.34 -33.29
C LYS A 23 -5.08 -2.15 -34.19
N GLN A 24 -4.20 -1.24 -33.78
CA GLN A 24 -2.86 -1.14 -34.34
C GLN A 24 -2.17 -2.47 -34.01
N ASN A 25 -2.03 -3.30 -35.05
CA ASN A 25 -1.28 -4.55 -34.99
C ASN A 25 0.16 -4.20 -34.59
N LEU A 26 0.50 -4.43 -33.32
CA LEU A 26 1.89 -4.58 -32.90
C LEU A 26 2.42 -5.81 -33.65
N LYS A 27 3.22 -5.56 -34.68
CA LYS A 27 3.94 -6.58 -35.42
C LYS A 27 4.90 -7.27 -34.44
N SER A 28 4.49 -8.41 -33.89
CA SER A 28 5.40 -9.30 -33.18
C SER A 28 6.22 -10.08 -34.21
N SER A 29 7.56 -10.09 -34.09
CA SER A 29 8.43 -10.85 -34.99
C SER A 29 8.54 -12.35 -34.61
N PHE A 30 7.59 -12.86 -33.83
CA PHE A 30 7.61 -14.24 -33.38
C PHE A 30 6.94 -15.12 -34.42
N HIS A 31 7.73 -15.84 -35.22
CA HIS A 31 7.26 -16.78 -36.24
C HIS A 31 6.76 -18.12 -35.66
N GLY A 32 6.43 -18.17 -34.37
CA GLY A 32 5.93 -19.36 -33.68
C GLY A 32 4.41 -19.46 -33.77
N ILE A 33 3.93 -20.49 -34.47
CA ILE A 33 2.60 -21.14 -34.40
C ILE A 33 1.44 -20.21 -34.01
N ARG A 34 0.75 -19.69 -35.03
CA ARG A 34 -0.45 -18.87 -34.89
C ARG A 34 -1.64 -19.76 -34.51
N ILE A 35 -1.85 -20.02 -33.22
CA ILE A 35 -3.07 -20.67 -32.72
C ILE A 35 -4.23 -19.72 -33.01
N LYS A 36 -5.15 -20.12 -33.91
CA LYS A 36 -6.39 -19.40 -34.17
C LYS A 36 -7.26 -19.51 -32.94
N ASN A 37 -7.30 -18.47 -32.12
CA ASN A 37 -8.27 -18.36 -31.02
C ASN A 37 -9.67 -18.29 -31.65
N VAL A 38 -10.37 -19.42 -31.68
CA VAL A 38 -11.81 -19.46 -31.96
C VAL A 38 -12.49 -18.67 -30.83
N SER A 39 -13.06 -17.52 -31.18
CA SER A 39 -13.83 -16.71 -30.24
C SER A 39 -15.13 -17.42 -29.92
N VAL A 40 -15.15 -18.17 -28.82
CA VAL A 40 -16.40 -18.66 -28.21
C VAL A 40 -17.13 -17.45 -27.63
N PRO A 41 -18.42 -17.21 -27.94
CA PRO A 41 -19.17 -16.10 -27.35
C PRO A 41 -19.27 -16.27 -25.84
N LYS A 42 -18.78 -15.27 -25.11
CA LYS A 42 -18.82 -15.22 -23.65
C LYS A 42 -20.26 -14.96 -23.21
N MET A 43 -20.94 -16.01 -22.73
CA MET A 43 -22.23 -15.87 -22.04
C MET A 43 -22.09 -14.87 -20.89
N PRO A 44 -23.08 -13.99 -20.64
CA PRO A 44 -23.07 -13.14 -19.46
C PRO A 44 -23.20 -14.03 -18.23
N SER A 45 -22.12 -14.16 -17.46
CA SER A 45 -22.19 -14.70 -16.11
C SER A 45 -23.06 -13.74 -15.30
N PHE A 46 -24.23 -14.21 -14.89
CA PHE A 46 -24.98 -13.58 -13.81
C PHE A 46 -24.06 -13.57 -12.60
N SER A 47 -23.42 -12.43 -12.34
CA SER A 47 -22.81 -12.17 -11.05
C SER A 47 -23.97 -12.14 -10.07
N SER A 48 -24.21 -13.25 -9.39
CA SER A 48 -24.90 -13.21 -8.11
C SER A 48 -24.10 -12.24 -7.26
N SER A 49 -24.65 -11.04 -7.08
CA SER A 49 -24.17 -10.10 -6.09
C SER A 49 -24.36 -10.79 -4.75
N SER A 50 -23.35 -11.56 -4.32
CA SER A 50 -23.28 -12.05 -2.97
C SER A 50 -23.27 -10.81 -2.10
N SER A 51 -24.41 -10.51 -1.50
CA SER A 51 -24.59 -9.50 -0.48
C SER A 51 -23.75 -9.94 0.72
N SER A 52 -22.43 -9.76 0.62
CA SER A 52 -21.52 -10.05 1.71
C SER A 52 -21.97 -9.19 2.88
N SER A 53 -22.36 -9.85 3.96
CA SER A 53 -22.93 -9.27 5.17
C SER A 53 -22.23 -7.96 5.57
N LYS A 54 -23.01 -6.87 5.62
CA LYS A 54 -22.59 -5.52 6.03
C LYS A 54 -21.95 -5.50 7.43
N SER A 55 -22.24 -6.52 8.25
CA SER A 55 -21.71 -6.69 9.60
C SER A 55 -20.17 -6.83 9.64
N SER A 56 -19.54 -7.49 8.66
CA SER A 56 -18.07 -7.62 8.62
C SER A 56 -17.35 -6.30 8.29
N SER A 57 -18.04 -5.36 7.64
CA SER A 57 -17.45 -4.07 7.23
C SER A 57 -17.24 -3.12 8.41
N VAL A 58 -18.16 -3.12 9.38
CA VAL A 58 -18.15 -2.19 10.52
C VAL A 58 -16.97 -2.47 11.46
N VAL A 59 -16.71 -3.75 11.77
CA VAL A 59 -15.58 -4.16 12.62
C VAL A 59 -14.22 -3.78 12.01
N MET A 60 -14.12 -3.81 10.68
CA MET A 60 -12.91 -3.40 9.95
C MET A 60 -12.71 -1.88 9.89
N MET A 61 -13.77 -1.09 10.09
CA MET A 61 -13.69 0.38 10.16
C MET A 61 -13.19 0.83 11.53
N ALA A 62 -13.74 0.28 12.63
CA ALA A 62 -13.35 0.64 13.99
C ALA A 62 -11.83 0.53 14.24
N LYS A 63 -11.24 -0.64 13.92
CA LYS A 63 -9.79 -0.86 14.09
C LYS A 63 -8.93 0.07 13.23
N ARG A 64 -9.43 0.47 12.05
CA ARG A 64 -8.70 1.40 11.18
C ARG A 64 -8.65 2.79 11.78
N GLU A 65 -9.77 3.25 12.33
CA GLU A 65 -9.89 4.57 12.93
C GLU A 65 -9.06 4.68 14.20
N GLU A 66 -9.06 3.65 15.04
CA GLU A 66 -8.19 3.53 16.21
C GLU A 66 -6.72 3.62 15.81
N GLU A 67 -6.27 2.80 14.85
CA GLU A 67 -4.89 2.86 14.33
C GLU A 67 -4.53 4.27 13.81
N LEU A 68 -5.46 4.97 13.15
CA LEU A 68 -5.19 6.34 12.66
C LEU A 68 -5.08 7.35 13.81
N LYS A 69 -5.90 7.23 14.85
CA LYS A 69 -5.79 8.07 16.06
C LYS A 69 -4.44 7.84 16.75
N GLU A 70 -4.01 6.59 16.90
CA GLU A 70 -2.70 6.25 17.46
C GLU A 70 -1.55 6.86 16.66
N ILE A 71 -1.59 6.75 15.33
CA ILE A 71 -0.52 7.27 14.47
C ILE A 71 -0.44 8.80 14.58
N ARG A 72 -1.59 9.49 14.63
CA ARG A 72 -1.63 10.94 14.77
C ARG A 72 -1.14 11.43 16.13
N ALA A 73 -1.30 10.63 17.19
CA ALA A 73 -0.79 10.94 18.52
C ALA A 73 0.75 10.83 18.64
N LYS A 74 1.40 10.03 17.80
CA LYS A 74 2.86 9.80 17.83
C LYS A 74 3.66 10.97 17.25
N SER A 75 4.88 11.18 17.73
CA SER A 75 5.81 12.15 17.14
C SER A 75 6.32 11.70 15.76
N THR A 76 6.88 12.61 14.96
CA THR A 76 7.43 12.28 13.63
C THR A 76 8.61 11.32 13.70
N GLU A 77 9.43 11.43 14.73
CA GLU A 77 10.57 10.55 15.01
C GLU A 77 10.11 9.13 15.35
N GLN A 78 9.14 9.01 16.27
CA GLN A 78 8.51 7.72 16.61
C GLN A 78 7.88 7.06 15.40
N ILE A 79 7.26 7.85 14.51
CA ILE A 79 6.72 7.34 13.24
C ILE A 79 7.83 6.75 12.36
N ASN A 80 8.97 7.43 12.24
CA ASN A 80 10.09 6.96 11.44
C ASN A 80 10.69 5.66 11.99
N ASP A 81 10.89 5.59 13.30
CA ASP A 81 11.40 4.39 13.97
C ASP A 81 10.47 3.19 13.78
N GLU A 82 9.18 3.38 14.02
CA GLU A 82 8.20 2.31 13.89
C GLU A 82 8.04 1.85 12.42
N ILE A 83 8.23 2.76 11.44
CA ILE A 83 8.31 2.35 10.03
C ILE A 83 9.49 1.41 9.77
N ILE A 84 10.65 1.67 10.36
CA ILE A 84 11.84 0.82 10.22
C ILE A 84 11.58 -0.54 10.87
N ASP A 85 10.99 -0.55 12.06
CA ASP A 85 10.73 -1.77 12.82
C ASP A 85 9.70 -2.67 12.12
N ILE A 86 8.57 -2.12 11.65
CA ILE A 86 7.56 -2.89 10.88
C ILE A 86 8.18 -3.44 9.58
N LYS A 87 9.07 -2.70 8.93
CA LYS A 87 9.78 -3.20 7.73
C LYS A 87 10.73 -4.35 8.07
N GLY A 88 11.40 -4.29 9.22
CA GLY A 88 12.23 -5.38 9.73
C GLY A 88 11.41 -6.64 10.04
N GLU A 89 10.28 -6.49 10.73
CA GLU A 89 9.36 -7.60 10.97
C GLU A 89 8.81 -8.19 9.66
N LEU A 90 8.55 -7.34 8.66
CA LEU A 90 8.06 -7.79 7.36
C LEU A 90 9.12 -8.60 6.60
N LEU A 91 10.41 -8.35 6.85
CA LEU A 91 11.49 -9.19 6.34
C LEU A 91 11.47 -10.56 7.03
N MET A 92 11.26 -10.61 8.35
CA MET A 92 11.17 -11.87 9.09
C MET A 92 10.01 -12.74 8.60
N LEU A 93 8.83 -12.15 8.40
CA LEU A 93 7.69 -12.88 7.82
C LEU A 93 8.01 -13.46 6.43
N ARG A 94 8.84 -12.78 5.62
CA ARG A 94 9.29 -13.34 4.32
C ARG A 94 10.22 -14.52 4.51
N LEU A 95 11.13 -14.46 5.48
CA LEU A 95 12.04 -15.55 5.81
C LEU A 95 11.28 -16.77 6.35
N GLN A 96 10.33 -16.57 7.28
CA GLN A 96 9.45 -17.64 7.77
C GLN A 96 8.65 -18.28 6.63
N LYS A 97 8.09 -17.45 5.74
CA LYS A 97 7.39 -17.94 4.55
C LYS A 97 8.29 -18.78 3.64
N SER A 98 9.56 -18.40 3.45
CA SER A 98 10.50 -19.21 2.67
C SER A 98 10.94 -20.49 3.39
N ALA A 99 11.06 -20.45 4.71
CA ALA A 99 11.35 -21.61 5.55
C ALA A 99 10.18 -22.60 5.63
N ARG A 100 9.01 -22.21 5.10
CA ARG A 100 7.73 -22.97 5.19
C ARG A 100 7.28 -23.20 6.63
N GLU A 101 7.67 -22.30 7.52
CA GLU A 101 7.12 -22.22 8.86
C GLU A 101 5.66 -21.73 8.80
N GLU A 102 4.87 -22.06 9.81
CA GLU A 102 3.49 -21.58 9.90
C GLU A 102 3.46 -20.08 10.22
N PHE A 103 2.82 -19.30 9.35
CA PHE A 103 2.65 -17.86 9.56
C PHE A 103 1.24 -17.40 9.14
N LYS A 104 0.80 -16.27 9.70
CA LYS A 104 -0.49 -15.65 9.34
C LYS A 104 -0.34 -14.82 8.06
N SER A 105 -0.98 -15.24 6.97
CA SER A 105 -0.92 -14.54 5.68
C SER A 105 -1.54 -13.12 5.71
N SER A 106 -2.48 -12.88 6.62
CA SER A 106 -3.11 -11.58 6.84
C SER A 106 -2.12 -10.51 7.33
N GLU A 107 -1.07 -10.91 8.06
CA GLU A 107 -0.09 -9.99 8.64
C GLU A 107 0.72 -9.25 7.56
N PHE A 108 1.07 -9.93 6.45
CA PHE A 108 1.67 -9.27 5.29
C PHE A 108 0.87 -8.07 4.79
N ARG A 109 -0.46 -8.23 4.71
CA ARG A 109 -1.34 -7.16 4.23
C ARG A 109 -1.53 -6.09 5.30
N ARG A 110 -1.68 -6.48 6.57
CA ARG A 110 -1.86 -5.58 7.71
C ARG A 110 -0.66 -4.67 7.88
N MET A 111 0.55 -5.24 7.97
CA MET A 111 1.79 -4.50 8.16
C MET A 111 2.09 -3.54 7.00
N ARG A 112 1.92 -3.98 5.73
CA ARG A 112 2.07 -3.08 4.57
C ARG A 112 1.10 -1.90 4.62
N LYS A 113 -0.16 -2.16 4.98
CA LYS A 113 -1.16 -1.10 5.12
C LYS A 113 -0.85 -0.16 6.29
N ARG A 114 -0.30 -0.66 7.39
CA ARG A 114 0.12 0.14 8.54
C ARG A 114 1.24 1.10 8.17
N VAL A 115 2.29 0.62 7.49
CA VAL A 115 3.37 1.46 6.96
C VAL A 115 2.84 2.52 6.00
N ALA A 116 1.91 2.18 5.12
CA ALA A 116 1.31 3.15 4.21
C ALA A 116 0.61 4.30 4.93
N ARG A 117 -0.14 4.01 6.01
CA ARG A 117 -0.81 5.03 6.84
C ARG A 117 0.17 5.90 7.62
N MET A 118 1.24 5.32 8.14
CA MET A 118 2.31 6.06 8.82
C MET A 118 2.96 7.07 7.86
N LEU A 119 3.23 6.65 6.62
CA LEU A 119 3.79 7.51 5.58
C LEU A 119 2.80 8.59 5.11
N THR A 120 1.49 8.33 5.11
CA THR A 120 0.50 9.36 4.77
C THR A 120 0.45 10.44 5.84
N VAL A 121 0.38 10.07 7.13
CA VAL A 121 0.38 11.04 8.24
C VAL A 121 1.68 11.84 8.28
N ARG A 122 2.84 11.20 8.04
CA ARG A 122 4.11 11.92 7.90
C ARG A 122 4.05 12.95 6.77
N ARG A 123 3.46 12.60 5.62
CA ARG A 123 3.34 13.52 4.49
C ARG A 123 2.33 14.64 4.73
N GLU A 124 1.25 14.38 5.47
CA GLU A 124 0.29 15.40 5.90
C GLU A 124 1.00 16.48 6.74
N ARG A 125 1.85 16.09 7.70
CA ARG A 125 2.66 17.03 8.50
C ARG A 125 3.62 17.86 7.66
N GLU A 126 4.32 17.24 6.71
CA GLU A 126 5.18 17.99 5.78
C GLU A 126 4.40 19.01 4.92
N LEU A 127 3.12 18.76 4.64
CA LEU A 127 2.26 19.70 3.92
C LEU A 127 1.82 20.86 4.82
N GLU A 128 1.53 20.61 6.08
CA GLU A 128 1.23 21.63 7.09
C GLU A 128 2.42 22.58 7.30
N GLU A 129 3.64 22.06 7.27
CA GLU A 129 4.90 22.83 7.31
C GLU A 129 5.17 23.61 6.00
N GLY A 130 4.37 23.42 4.94
CA GLY A 130 4.52 24.09 3.66
C GLY A 130 5.65 23.53 2.76
N ILE A 131 6.10 22.29 3.01
CA ILE A 131 7.22 21.70 2.25
C ILE A 131 6.76 21.28 0.85
N ASN A 132 7.36 21.93 -0.15
CA ASN A 132 7.19 21.60 -1.56
C ASN A 132 7.58 20.15 -1.89
N LYS A 133 6.91 19.56 -2.88
CA LYS A 133 7.13 18.16 -3.33
C LYS A 133 8.58 17.85 -3.69
N ARG A 134 9.32 18.82 -4.24
CA ARG A 134 10.74 18.65 -4.60
C ARG A 134 11.64 18.57 -3.36
N LEU A 135 11.37 19.39 -2.35
CA LEU A 135 12.13 19.41 -1.10
C LEU A 135 11.83 18.14 -0.28
N SER A 136 10.57 17.74 -0.17
CA SER A 136 10.16 16.47 0.47
C SER A 136 10.90 15.26 -0.13
N ARG A 137 11.03 15.17 -1.47
CA ARG A 137 11.82 14.11 -2.11
C ARG A 137 13.31 14.14 -1.78
N LYS A 138 13.91 15.34 -1.61
CA LYS A 138 15.32 15.46 -1.23
C LYS A 138 15.51 14.99 0.21
N LEU A 139 14.64 15.41 1.12
CA LEU A 139 14.64 14.98 2.52
C LEU A 139 14.39 13.47 2.65
N ASP A 140 13.43 12.90 1.92
CA ASP A 140 13.16 11.45 1.94
C ASP A 140 14.36 10.63 1.41
N LYS A 141 15.06 11.11 0.39
CA LYS A 141 16.29 10.47 -0.09
C LYS A 141 17.42 10.55 0.93
N GLN A 142 17.61 11.70 1.56
CA GLN A 142 18.61 11.89 2.61
C GLN A 142 18.33 10.98 3.80
N TRP A 143 17.08 10.94 4.26
CA TRP A 143 16.64 10.05 5.33
C TRP A 143 16.88 8.59 4.97
N LYS A 144 16.47 8.14 3.77
CA LYS A 144 16.72 6.75 3.34
C LYS A 144 18.21 6.38 3.31
N LYS A 145 19.08 7.34 3.00
CA LYS A 145 20.54 7.15 3.01
C LYS A 145 21.09 7.05 4.44
N SER A 146 20.48 7.72 5.41
CA SER A 146 20.91 7.69 6.82
C SER A 146 20.37 6.49 7.61
N ILE A 147 19.49 5.66 7.03
CA ILE A 147 18.94 4.48 7.73
C ILE A 147 20.05 3.44 7.91
N VAL A 148 20.40 3.18 9.16
CA VAL A 148 21.25 2.05 9.56
C VAL A 148 20.36 0.82 9.75
N VAL A 149 20.74 -0.30 9.15
CA VAL A 149 20.00 -1.57 9.29
C VAL A 149 20.19 -2.08 10.71
N ARG A 150 19.07 -2.29 11.41
CA ARG A 150 19.01 -2.81 12.77
C ARG A 150 18.11 -4.05 12.82
N PRO A 151 18.39 -5.06 13.67
CA PRO A 151 17.52 -6.22 13.80
C PRO A 151 16.12 -5.78 14.30
N PRO A 152 15.03 -6.42 13.86
CA PRO A 152 13.69 -6.07 14.30
C PRO A 152 13.51 -6.31 15.81
N PRO A 153 12.64 -5.54 16.47
CA PRO A 153 12.47 -5.59 17.92
C PRO A 153 12.03 -6.96 18.43
N SER A 154 11.23 -7.71 17.67
CA SER A 154 10.83 -9.08 18.04
C SER A 154 12.02 -10.01 18.20
N LEU A 155 12.99 -9.97 17.28
CA LEU A 155 14.21 -10.77 17.38
C LEU A 155 15.12 -10.31 18.51
N ARG A 156 15.25 -9.00 18.72
CA ARG A 156 16.06 -8.49 19.83
C ARG A 156 15.53 -8.97 21.17
N ARG A 157 14.21 -8.91 21.37
CA ARG A 157 13.57 -9.40 22.59
C ARG A 157 13.86 -10.88 22.84
N MET A 158 13.71 -11.73 21.82
CA MET A 158 14.03 -13.16 21.98
C MET A 158 15.51 -13.39 22.32
N GLN A 159 16.43 -12.66 21.68
CA GLN A 159 17.87 -12.77 21.97
C GLN A 159 18.25 -12.24 23.36
N GLU A 160 17.59 -11.18 23.83
CA GLU A 160 17.81 -10.61 25.16
C GLU A 160 17.30 -11.56 26.25
N GLU A 161 16.14 -12.19 26.04
CA GLU A 161 15.57 -13.20 26.93
C GLU A 161 16.46 -14.46 27.02
N GLU A 162 16.95 -14.96 25.88
CA GLU A 162 17.87 -16.11 25.83
C GLU A 162 19.18 -15.81 26.59
N ARG A 163 19.80 -14.65 26.36
CA ARG A 163 21.02 -14.25 27.07
C ARG A 163 20.81 -14.06 28.57
N ALA A 164 19.66 -13.53 28.97
CA ALA A 164 19.31 -13.39 30.38
C ALA A 164 19.13 -14.75 31.05
N ALA A 165 18.53 -15.72 30.35
CA ALA A 165 18.41 -17.09 30.82
C ALA A 165 19.78 -17.77 30.95
N GLU A 166 20.67 -17.63 29.96
CA GLU A 166 22.03 -18.16 30.02
C GLU A 166 22.84 -17.54 31.16
N ALA A 167 22.72 -16.23 31.38
CA ALA A 167 23.40 -15.56 32.49
C ALA A 167 22.89 -16.04 33.86
N ALA A 168 21.57 -16.23 34.00
CA ALA A 168 20.98 -16.75 35.24
C ALA A 168 21.35 -18.23 35.50
N GLU A 169 21.46 -19.04 34.45
CA GLU A 169 21.96 -20.42 34.56
C GLU A 169 23.46 -20.46 34.90
N ALA A 170 24.26 -19.54 34.34
CA ALA A 170 25.69 -19.41 34.68
C ALA A 170 25.92 -18.93 36.11
N GLU A 171 25.09 -18.01 36.63
CA GLU A 171 25.16 -17.58 38.03
C GLU A 171 24.70 -18.67 39.01
N LYS A 172 23.76 -19.54 38.62
CA LYS A 172 23.34 -20.69 39.44
C LYS A 172 24.34 -21.84 39.42
N ALA A 173 25.17 -21.91 38.39
CA ALA A 173 26.20 -22.94 38.23
C ALA A 173 27.54 -22.58 38.90
N ALA A 174 27.69 -21.34 39.38
CA ALA A 174 28.85 -20.84 40.12
C ALA A 174 28.62 -20.92 41.65
#